data_AF-A0A8H6VW85-F1
#
_entry.id   AF-A0A8H6VW85-F1
#
_cell.length_a   1.000
_cell.length_b   1.000
_cell.length_c   1.000
_cell.angle_alpha   90.00
_cell.angle_beta   90.00
_cell.angle_gamma   90.00
#
_symmetry.space_group_name_H-M   'P 1'
#
loop_
_entity.id
_entity.type
_entity.pdbx_description
1 polymer ?
#
loop_
_entity_poly.entity_id
_entity_poly.type
_entity_poly.pdbx_seq_one_letter_code
_entity_poly.pdbx_strand_id
1 'polypeptide(L)'
;MFAVTWTADSSRQPCIPTAMPPKTPSKILFLRVKIHKLTIATTVAPTITVGALKTEVLSALTSAALESSSKIEEDLEMPDALDIPSVSKVSEFELCTAEKERGRLTGEFSVLRDTKQTLSAAGIVNWDVLFVRFKDPDSGVLQPVIFVPIADDEDQVTPQFADPAPPQESVKGKRKARPE
;
A
#
# COMPACT_ATOMS: atom_id res chain seq x y z
N MET A 1 -30.09 66.12 33.52
CA MET A 1 -30.33 65.28 32.32
C MET A 1 -29.08 64.44 32.10
N PHE A 2 -29.11 63.16 32.50
CA PHE A 2 -28.00 62.23 32.32
C PHE A 2 -28.27 61.39 31.07
N ALA A 3 -27.40 61.49 30.07
CA ALA A 3 -27.46 60.69 28.86
C ALA A 3 -26.77 59.34 29.12
N VAL A 4 -27.52 58.25 28.97
CA VAL A 4 -27.04 56.87 29.08
C VAL A 4 -26.50 56.45 27.73
N THR A 5 -25.19 56.30 27.60
CA THR A 5 -24.55 55.71 26.42
C THR A 5 -24.45 54.20 26.59
N TRP A 6 -25.15 53.45 25.74
CA TRP A 6 -25.03 52.00 25.63
C TRP A 6 -23.73 51.64 24.90
N THR A 7 -22.84 50.91 25.55
CA THR A 7 -21.72 50.20 24.91
C THR A 7 -22.22 48.85 24.43
N ALA A 8 -22.28 48.64 23.11
CA ALA A 8 -22.56 47.35 22.52
C ALA A 8 -21.39 46.39 22.78
N ASP A 9 -21.68 45.34 23.56
CA ASP A 9 -20.76 44.24 23.85
C ASP A 9 -20.50 43.42 22.57
N SER A 10 -19.31 43.57 22.01
CA SER A 10 -18.81 42.86 20.83
C SER A 10 -18.11 41.58 21.27
N SER A 11 -18.84 40.67 21.89
CA SER A 11 -18.33 39.37 22.37
C SER A 11 -18.91 38.22 21.53
N ARG A 12 -18.70 38.26 20.21
CA ARG A 12 -18.83 37.07 19.35
C ARG A 12 -17.49 36.76 18.73
N GLN A 13 -16.69 35.95 19.44
CA GLN A 13 -15.54 35.29 18.84
C GLN A 13 -16.05 34.40 17.69
N PRO A 14 -15.50 34.51 16.48
CA PRO A 14 -15.75 33.53 15.43
C PRO A 14 -15.14 32.19 15.86
N CYS A 15 -15.94 31.12 15.84
CA CYS A 15 -15.47 29.76 16.01
C CYS A 15 -14.37 29.49 14.98
N ILE A 16 -13.12 29.42 15.44
CA ILE A 16 -11.99 29.05 14.61
C ILE A 16 -12.27 27.62 14.11
N PRO A 17 -12.26 27.36 12.78
CA PRO A 17 -12.38 26.01 12.28
C PRO A 17 -11.22 25.20 12.87
N THR A 18 -11.56 24.17 13.64
CA THR A 18 -10.60 23.24 14.23
C THR A 18 -9.82 22.58 13.10
N ALA A 19 -8.62 23.09 12.85
CA ALA A 19 -7.68 22.48 11.91
C ALA A 19 -7.47 21.03 12.33
N MET A 20 -7.79 20.09 11.43
CA MET A 20 -7.56 18.68 11.71
C MET A 20 -6.07 18.49 12.03
N PRO A 21 -5.73 17.71 13.07
CA PRO A 21 -4.35 17.45 13.42
C PRO A 21 -3.63 16.87 12.19
N PRO A 22 -2.43 17.39 11.86
CA PRO A 22 -1.70 16.95 10.69
C PRO A 22 -1.48 15.44 10.79
N LYS A 23 -1.81 14.71 9.71
CA LYS A 23 -1.58 13.28 9.62
C LYS A 23 -0.08 13.04 9.85
N THR A 24 0.27 12.42 10.97
CA THR A 24 1.66 12.08 11.27
C THR A 24 2.15 11.08 10.23
N PRO A 25 3.30 11.32 9.59
CA PRO A 25 3.85 10.36 8.64
C PRO A 25 4.17 9.05 9.36
N SER A 26 3.94 7.93 8.67
CA SER A 26 4.22 6.60 9.20
C SER A 26 5.71 6.46 9.50
N LYS A 27 6.05 6.03 10.72
CA LYS A 27 7.45 5.82 11.14
C LYS A 27 8.10 4.60 10.49
N ILE A 28 7.28 3.65 10.04
CA ILE A 28 7.68 2.40 9.39
C ILE A 28 6.81 2.23 8.15
N LEU A 29 7.43 1.80 7.05
CA LEU A 29 6.78 1.42 5.80
C LEU A 29 6.78 -0.10 5.68
N PHE A 30 5.61 -0.68 5.47
CA PHE A 30 5.45 -2.08 5.06
C PHE A 30 5.43 -2.12 3.54
N LEU A 31 6.42 -2.74 2.92
CA LEU A 31 6.56 -2.79 1.47
C LEU A 31 6.43 -4.22 0.95
N ARG A 32 5.87 -4.36 -0.25
CA ARG A 32 5.79 -5.63 -0.96
C ARG A 32 6.63 -5.55 -2.22
N VAL A 33 7.67 -6.36 -2.31
CA VAL A 33 8.52 -6.44 -3.50
C VAL A 33 8.08 -7.67 -4.29
N LYS A 34 7.50 -7.43 -5.47
CA LYS A 34 7.00 -8.47 -6.37
C LYS A 34 8.04 -8.82 -7.42
N ILE A 35 8.23 -10.13 -7.58
CA ILE A 35 9.10 -10.76 -8.56
C ILE A 35 8.30 -11.89 -9.19
N HIS A 36 7.81 -11.72 -10.42
CA HIS A 36 7.00 -12.75 -11.08
C HIS A 36 5.90 -13.34 -10.14
N LYS A 37 6.03 -14.62 -9.74
CA LYS A 37 5.13 -15.33 -8.81
C LYS A 37 5.49 -15.16 -7.31
N LEU A 38 6.65 -14.59 -6.97
CA LEU A 38 7.12 -14.37 -5.60
C LEU A 38 6.81 -12.95 -5.11
N THR A 39 6.42 -12.84 -3.84
CA THR A 39 6.32 -11.56 -3.15
C THR A 39 7.12 -11.58 -1.86
N ILE A 40 8.08 -10.67 -1.73
CA ILE A 40 8.88 -10.45 -0.53
C ILE A 40 8.23 -9.31 0.26
N ALA A 41 7.91 -9.54 1.52
CA ALA A 41 7.43 -8.51 2.42
C ALA A 41 8.61 -7.99 3.27
N THR A 42 8.85 -6.69 3.25
CA THR A 42 9.90 -6.03 4.07
C THR A 42 9.31 -4.85 4.86
N THR A 43 9.95 -4.53 5.99
CA THR A 43 9.62 -3.39 6.83
C THR A 43 10.83 -2.47 6.94
N VAL A 44 10.67 -1.23 6.47
CA VAL A 44 11.77 -0.27 6.40
C VAL A 44 11.36 1.12 6.90
N ALA A 45 12.33 1.91 7.37
CA ALA A 45 12.09 3.30 7.74
C ALA A 45 11.92 4.17 6.48
N PRO A 46 11.06 5.22 6.49
CA PRO A 46 10.87 6.09 5.33
C PRO A 46 12.10 6.93 4.96
N THR A 47 13.06 7.05 5.88
CA THR A 47 14.34 7.76 5.71
C THR A 47 15.41 6.92 5.03
N ILE A 48 15.18 5.61 4.87
CA ILE A 48 16.13 4.73 4.17
C ILE A 48 16.25 5.15 2.70
N THR A 49 17.42 4.92 2.12
CA THR A 49 17.67 5.20 0.71
C THR A 49 17.25 4.04 -0.18
N VAL A 50 16.93 4.32 -1.44
CA VAL A 50 16.62 3.30 -2.45
C VAL A 50 17.78 2.31 -2.60
N GLY A 51 19.03 2.78 -2.52
CA GLY A 51 20.22 1.91 -2.58
C GLY A 51 20.28 0.88 -1.46
N ALA A 52 19.94 1.28 -0.22
CA ALA A 52 19.89 0.36 0.91
C ALA A 52 18.73 -0.64 0.80
N LEU A 53 17.57 -0.20 0.30
CA LEU A 53 16.47 -1.11 -0.01
C LEU A 53 16.87 -2.15 -1.06
N LYS A 54 17.59 -1.74 -2.12
CA LYS A 54 18.10 -2.68 -3.13
C LYS A 54 19.04 -3.73 -2.54
N THR A 55 19.93 -3.35 -1.61
CA THR A 55 20.80 -4.34 -0.95
C THR A 55 20.02 -5.33 -0.09
N GLU A 56 18.96 -4.88 0.56
CA GLU A 56 18.07 -5.76 1.34
C GLU A 56 17.31 -6.73 0.45
N VAL A 57 16.78 -6.23 -0.69
CA VAL A 57 16.13 -7.07 -1.70
C VAL A 57 17.10 -8.09 -2.29
N LEU A 58 18.35 -7.70 -2.59
CA LEU A 58 19.38 -8.64 -3.03
C LEU A 58 19.60 -9.73 -1.98
N SER A 59 19.76 -9.35 -0.70
CA SER A 59 19.94 -10.32 0.38
C SER A 59 18.77 -11.29 0.50
N ALA A 60 17.54 -10.84 0.23
CA ALA A 60 16.35 -11.69 0.24
C ALA A 60 16.32 -12.63 -0.99
N LEU A 61 16.71 -12.12 -2.17
CA LEU A 61 16.81 -12.90 -3.40
C LEU A 61 17.88 -13.98 -3.32
N THR A 62 19.03 -13.69 -2.71
CA THR A 62 20.12 -14.67 -2.54
C THR A 62 19.98 -15.52 -1.28
N SER A 63 18.86 -15.41 -0.56
CA SER A 63 18.68 -16.16 0.68
C SER A 63 18.39 -17.63 0.40
N ALA A 64 18.83 -18.50 1.30
CA ALA A 64 18.63 -19.95 1.20
C ALA A 64 17.16 -20.37 1.06
N ALA A 65 16.20 -19.51 1.44
CA ALA A 65 14.79 -19.76 1.24
C ALA A 65 14.41 -19.87 -0.25
N LEU A 66 15.00 -19.02 -1.11
CA LEU A 66 14.78 -19.07 -2.56
C LEU A 66 15.49 -20.26 -3.21
N GLU A 67 16.71 -20.56 -2.75
CA GLU A 67 17.46 -21.73 -3.21
C GLU A 67 16.74 -23.04 -2.84
N SER A 68 16.11 -23.10 -1.66
CA SER A 68 15.35 -24.28 -1.25
C SER A 68 14.08 -24.46 -2.07
N SER A 69 13.35 -23.39 -2.39
CA SER A 69 12.12 -23.49 -3.19
C SER A 69 12.39 -23.88 -4.64
N SER A 70 13.50 -23.40 -5.22
CA SER A 70 13.89 -23.79 -6.58
C SER A 70 14.35 -25.26 -6.65
N LYS A 71 15.08 -25.72 -5.63
CA LYS A 71 15.65 -27.08 -5.61
C LYS A 71 14.63 -28.17 -5.28
N ILE A 72 13.61 -27.86 -4.48
CA ILE A 72 12.52 -28.82 -4.16
C ILE A 72 11.66 -29.10 -5.39
N GLU A 73 11.54 -28.16 -6.32
CA GLU A 73 10.72 -28.31 -7.53
C GLU A 73 11.45 -28.94 -8.73
N GLU A 74 12.78 -29.10 -8.68
CA GLU A 74 13.52 -29.89 -9.68
C GLU A 74 13.35 -31.41 -9.48
N ASP A 75 13.15 -31.87 -8.23
CA ASP A 75 12.99 -33.30 -7.90
C ASP A 75 11.56 -33.83 -8.12
N LEU A 76 10.59 -32.94 -8.28
CA LEU A 76 9.21 -33.26 -8.61
C LEU A 76 8.85 -32.47 -9.87
N GLU A 77 8.82 -33.12 -11.04
CA GLU A 77 8.48 -32.54 -12.36
C GLU A 77 7.10 -31.84 -12.35
N MET A 78 7.02 -30.67 -11.72
CA MET A 78 5.86 -29.80 -11.66
C MET A 78 6.13 -28.66 -12.65
N PRO A 79 5.24 -28.40 -13.61
CA PRO A 79 5.47 -27.42 -14.70
C PRO A 79 5.49 -25.95 -14.23
N ASP A 80 5.50 -25.71 -12.93
CA ASP A 80 5.34 -24.39 -12.31
C ASP A 80 6.60 -23.87 -11.61
N ALA A 81 7.78 -24.43 -11.93
CA ALA A 81 9.07 -23.95 -11.45
C ALA A 81 9.14 -22.42 -11.51
N LEU A 82 9.45 -21.81 -10.36
CA LEU A 82 9.64 -20.38 -10.25
C LEU A 82 10.86 -19.97 -11.08
N ASP A 83 10.66 -19.62 -12.35
CA ASP A 83 11.69 -19.09 -13.26
C ASP A 83 12.11 -17.69 -12.81
N ILE A 84 12.95 -17.65 -11.78
CA ILE A 84 13.51 -16.44 -11.20
C ILE A 84 14.99 -16.40 -11.59
N PRO A 85 15.42 -15.38 -12.37
CA PRO A 85 16.82 -15.23 -12.73
C PRO A 85 17.73 -15.18 -11.50
N SER A 86 18.82 -15.93 -11.53
CA SER A 86 19.83 -15.89 -10.47
C SER A 86 20.56 -14.54 -10.51
N VAL A 87 20.43 -13.77 -9.44
CA VAL A 87 21.11 -12.48 -9.28
C VAL A 87 22.18 -12.57 -8.22
N SER A 88 23.35 -12.00 -8.52
CA SER A 88 24.51 -11.93 -7.63
C SER A 88 24.85 -10.49 -7.24
N LYS A 89 24.45 -9.50 -8.05
CA LYS A 89 24.82 -8.09 -7.88
C LYS A 89 23.62 -7.16 -7.93
N VAL A 90 23.74 -6.05 -7.19
CA VAL A 90 22.72 -4.98 -7.16
C VAL A 90 22.54 -4.30 -8.52
N SER A 91 23.55 -4.35 -9.40
CA SER A 91 23.50 -3.78 -10.74
C SER A 91 22.69 -4.61 -11.74
N GLU A 92 22.41 -5.87 -11.43
CA GLU A 92 21.73 -6.85 -12.31
C GLU A 92 20.21 -6.70 -12.27
N PHE A 93 19.67 -5.84 -11.38
CA PHE A 93 18.24 -5.56 -11.34
C PHE A 93 17.95 -4.11 -11.01
N GLU A 94 16.73 -3.68 -11.32
CA GLU A 94 16.20 -2.37 -10.97
C GLU A 94 14.86 -2.51 -10.25
N LEU A 95 14.62 -1.62 -9.27
CA LEU A 95 13.33 -1.53 -8.59
C LEU A 95 12.44 -0.55 -9.34
N CYS A 96 11.18 -0.91 -9.49
CA CYS A 96 10.18 -0.10 -10.19
C CYS A 96 8.94 0.08 -9.34
N THR A 97 8.31 1.25 -9.44
CA THR A 97 6.96 1.50 -8.93
C THR A 97 5.97 1.37 -10.07
N ALA A 98 4.79 0.82 -9.80
CA ALA A 98 3.69 0.89 -10.77
C ALA A 98 3.03 2.25 -10.67
N GLU A 99 2.90 2.93 -11.79
CA GLU A 99 2.19 4.19 -11.86
C GLU A 99 0.69 3.95 -11.66
N LYS A 100 0.09 4.79 -10.82
CA LYS A 100 -1.32 4.71 -10.45
C LYS A 100 -2.00 6.00 -10.87
N GLU A 101 -2.79 5.94 -11.93
CA GLU A 101 -3.64 7.07 -12.32
C GLU A 101 -5.01 6.92 -11.65
N ARG A 102 -5.37 7.90 -10.80
CA ARG A 102 -6.66 7.92 -10.05
C ARG A 102 -6.97 6.62 -9.29
N GLY A 103 -5.94 5.96 -8.76
CA GLY A 103 -6.07 4.72 -8.00
C GLY A 103 -6.18 3.45 -8.84
N ARG A 104 -6.14 3.53 -10.18
CA ARG A 104 -6.01 2.37 -11.07
C ARG A 104 -4.58 2.25 -11.57
N LEU A 105 -4.09 1.01 -11.68
CA LEU A 105 -2.78 0.73 -12.26
C LEU A 105 -2.85 1.00 -13.77
N THR A 106 -2.03 1.92 -14.27
CA THR A 106 -1.95 2.24 -15.71
C THR A 106 -1.15 1.19 -16.50
N GLY A 107 -0.42 0.32 -15.80
CA GLY A 107 0.49 -0.65 -16.42
C GLY A 107 1.84 -0.05 -16.80
N GLU A 108 2.04 1.25 -16.57
CA GLU A 108 3.35 1.90 -16.70
C GLU A 108 4.16 1.70 -15.42
N PHE A 109 5.45 1.44 -15.59
CA PHE A 109 6.38 1.21 -14.49
C PHE A 109 7.49 2.26 -14.51
N SER A 110 7.64 3.00 -13.42
CA SER A 110 8.69 3.98 -13.25
C SER A 110 9.88 3.37 -12.50
N VAL A 111 11.07 3.47 -13.08
CA VAL A 111 12.29 2.89 -12.50
C VAL A 111 12.88 3.82 -11.45
N LEU A 112 13.12 3.29 -10.25
CA LEU A 112 13.79 3.99 -9.15
C LEU A 112 15.31 4.03 -9.38
N ARG A 113 15.75 4.96 -10.25
CA ARG A 113 17.17 5.10 -10.63
C ARG A 113 18.04 5.77 -9.57
N ASP A 114 17.49 6.71 -8.81
CA ASP A 114 18.27 7.46 -7.81
C ASP A 114 18.43 6.63 -6.53
N THR A 115 19.63 6.08 -6.36
CA THR A 115 19.98 5.26 -5.19
C THR A 115 20.19 6.08 -3.91
N LYS A 116 20.40 7.38 -4.02
CA LYS A 116 20.62 8.29 -2.88
C LYS A 116 19.31 8.87 -2.36
N GLN A 117 18.26 8.86 -3.18
CA GLN A 117 16.94 9.32 -2.81
C GLN A 117 16.37 8.46 -1.66
N THR A 118 15.70 9.12 -0.71
CA THR A 118 14.96 8.43 0.35
C THR A 118 13.62 7.91 -0.17
N LEU A 119 13.08 6.86 0.46
CA LEU A 119 11.79 6.29 0.02
C LEU A 119 10.66 7.31 0.08
N SER A 120 10.62 8.15 1.12
CA SER A 120 9.65 9.23 1.23
C SER A 120 9.79 10.26 0.09
N ALA A 121 11.01 10.59 -0.33
CA ALA A 121 11.24 11.52 -1.42
C ALA A 121 10.92 10.90 -2.79
N ALA A 122 11.03 9.57 -2.92
CA ALA A 122 10.60 8.81 -4.09
C ALA A 122 9.08 8.64 -4.19
N GLY A 123 8.31 9.19 -3.24
CA GLY A 123 6.85 9.10 -3.21
C GLY A 123 6.33 7.73 -2.75
N ILE A 124 7.20 6.88 -2.19
CA ILE A 124 6.83 5.54 -1.72
C ILE A 124 6.09 5.68 -0.39
N VAL A 125 4.91 5.09 -0.32
CA VAL A 125 4.01 5.15 0.84
C VAL A 125 3.90 3.80 1.53
N ASN A 126 3.25 3.78 2.70
CA ASN A 126 3.00 2.55 3.41
C ASN A 126 2.11 1.60 2.58
N TRP A 127 2.40 0.29 2.63
CA TRP A 127 1.74 -0.77 1.84
C TRP A 127 1.95 -0.67 0.33
N ASP A 128 2.95 0.07 -0.13
CA ASP A 128 3.20 0.17 -1.57
C ASP A 128 3.84 -1.10 -2.13
N VAL A 129 3.62 -1.31 -3.43
CA VAL A 129 4.07 -2.49 -4.16
C VAL A 129 5.15 -2.09 -5.14
N LEU A 130 6.34 -2.61 -4.91
CA LEU A 130 7.51 -2.44 -5.77
C LEU A 130 7.67 -3.68 -6.64
N PHE A 131 8.25 -3.50 -7.82
CA PHE A 131 8.49 -4.56 -8.79
C PHE A 131 9.98 -4.65 -9.10
N VAL A 132 10.48 -5.86 -9.29
CA VAL A 132 11.87 -6.09 -9.70
C VAL A 132 11.92 -6.31 -11.21
N ARG A 133 12.81 -5.59 -11.89
CA ARG A 133 13.18 -5.83 -13.29
C ARG A 133 14.60 -6.34 -13.35
N PHE A 134 14.77 -7.58 -13.80
CA PHE A 134 16.09 -8.14 -14.06
C PHE A 134 16.66 -7.59 -15.36
N LYS A 135 17.97 -7.37 -15.37
CA LYS A 135 18.73 -7.11 -16.59
C LYS A 135 19.15 -8.45 -17.15
N ASP A 136 18.91 -8.63 -18.43
CA ASP A 136 19.43 -9.76 -19.17
C ASP A 136 20.97 -9.63 -19.27
N PRO A 137 21.76 -10.64 -18.85
CA PRO A 137 23.23 -10.58 -18.87
C PRO A 137 23.81 -10.39 -20.28
N ASP A 138 23.13 -10.88 -21.32
CA ASP A 138 23.63 -10.85 -22.69
C ASP A 138 23.31 -9.53 -23.40
N SER A 139 22.09 -9.01 -23.23
CA SER A 139 21.63 -7.78 -23.90
C SER A 139 21.74 -6.51 -23.04
N GLY A 140 21.86 -6.65 -21.71
CA GLY A 140 21.79 -5.56 -20.76
C GLY A 140 20.42 -4.88 -20.68
N VAL A 141 19.40 -5.43 -21.37
CA VAL A 141 18.05 -4.88 -21.43
C VAL A 141 17.26 -5.31 -20.21
N LEU A 142 16.45 -4.39 -19.66
CA LEU A 142 15.54 -4.69 -18.56
C LEU A 142 14.37 -5.54 -19.06
N GLN A 143 14.24 -6.75 -18.54
CA GLN A 143 13.10 -7.61 -18.81
C GLN A 143 11.77 -6.92 -18.45
N PRO A 144 10.69 -7.16 -19.21
CA PRO A 144 9.39 -6.58 -18.93
C PRO A 144 8.83 -7.11 -17.60
N VAL A 145 8.23 -6.24 -16.79
CA VAL A 145 7.44 -6.68 -15.64
C VAL A 145 6.09 -7.14 -16.16
N ILE A 146 5.87 -8.45 -16.18
CA ILE A 146 4.54 -9.00 -16.44
C ILE A 146 3.82 -9.03 -15.09
N PHE A 147 3.06 -7.97 -14.82
CA PHE A 147 2.12 -7.97 -13.72
C PHE A 147 0.72 -8.18 -14.28
N VAL A 148 0.14 -9.34 -13.98
CA VAL A 148 -1.30 -9.53 -14.15
C VAL A 148 -1.94 -8.97 -12.88
N PRO A 149 -2.59 -7.79 -12.91
CA PRO A 149 -3.48 -7.43 -11.82
C PRO A 149 -4.48 -8.57 -11.70
N ILE A 150 -4.54 -9.21 -10.54
CA ILE A 150 -5.67 -10.07 -10.22
C ILE A 150 -6.88 -9.13 -10.34
N ALA A 151 -7.69 -9.33 -11.38
CA ALA A 151 -8.99 -8.72 -11.41
C ALA A 151 -9.68 -9.23 -10.14
N ASP A 152 -10.06 -8.30 -9.27
CA ASP A 152 -11.00 -8.55 -8.18
C ASP A 152 -12.35 -8.85 -8.86
N ASP A 153 -12.44 -10.03 -9.48
CA ASP A 153 -13.61 -10.54 -10.19
C ASP A 153 -13.97 -11.89 -9.58
N GLU A 154 -14.09 -11.89 -8.24
CA GLU A 154 -15.03 -12.75 -7.54
C GLU A 154 -15.66 -11.91 -6.43
N ASP A 155 -16.80 -11.32 -6.78
CA ASP A 155 -17.84 -10.91 -5.86
C ASP A 155 -17.41 -9.99 -4.71
N GLN A 156 -17.62 -8.68 -4.91
CA GLN A 156 -18.35 -7.95 -3.87
C GLN A 156 -19.76 -8.55 -3.76
N VAL A 157 -19.88 -9.76 -3.18
CA VAL A 157 -20.93 -9.96 -2.19
C VAL A 157 -20.53 -9.00 -1.07
N THR A 158 -20.89 -7.72 -1.24
CA THR A 158 -21.33 -6.94 -0.10
C THR A 158 -22.16 -7.92 0.70
N PRO A 159 -21.82 -8.30 1.95
CA PRO A 159 -22.85 -8.85 2.79
C PRO A 159 -23.91 -7.76 2.77
N GLN A 160 -24.97 -7.96 1.99
CA GLN A 160 -26.23 -7.32 2.23
C GLN A 160 -26.58 -7.87 3.60
N PHE A 161 -26.07 -7.21 4.65
CA PHE A 161 -26.83 -7.05 5.85
C PHE A 161 -28.16 -6.55 5.33
N ALA A 162 -29.11 -7.47 5.21
CA ALA A 162 -30.47 -7.14 4.88
C ALA A 162 -30.81 -5.95 5.76
N ASP A 163 -31.12 -4.81 5.14
CA ASP A 163 -31.59 -3.65 5.87
C ASP A 163 -32.66 -4.15 6.85
N PRO A 164 -32.51 -3.98 8.17
CA PRO A 164 -33.65 -4.16 9.03
C PRO A 164 -34.67 -3.13 8.53
N ALA A 165 -35.80 -3.65 8.06
CA ALA A 165 -36.92 -2.87 7.54
C ALA A 165 -37.13 -1.60 8.39
N PRO A 166 -37.42 -0.44 7.77
CA PRO A 166 -37.66 0.78 8.52
C PRO A 166 -38.77 0.50 9.54
N PRO A 167 -38.56 0.76 10.85
CA PRO A 167 -39.62 0.57 11.82
C PRO A 167 -40.74 1.52 11.45
N GLN A 168 -41.88 0.94 11.08
CA GLN A 168 -43.11 1.67 10.86
C GLN A 168 -43.45 2.42 12.15
N GLU A 169 -43.53 3.74 12.06
CA GLU A 169 -44.15 4.55 13.08
C GLU A 169 -45.60 4.11 13.25
N SER A 170 -45.94 3.55 14.42
CA SER A 170 -47.33 3.51 14.85
C SER A 170 -47.47 3.74 16.35
N VAL A 171 -47.76 5.01 16.68
CA VAL A 171 -48.84 5.45 17.57
C VAL A 171 -48.86 4.93 19.02
N LYS A 172 -48.44 5.81 19.94
CA LYS A 172 -49.20 6.30 21.11
C LYS A 172 -49.88 5.23 22.01
N GLY A 173 -49.30 4.98 23.19
CA GLY A 173 -50.00 4.23 24.24
C GLY A 173 -49.32 4.23 25.62
N LYS A 174 -49.76 5.10 26.52
CA LYS A 174 -49.46 5.03 27.96
C LYS A 174 -50.04 3.73 28.57
N ARG A 175 -49.23 2.89 29.23
CA ARG A 175 -49.42 2.36 30.62
C ARG A 175 -48.70 1.02 30.90
N LYS A 176 -47.96 1.04 32.02
CA LYS A 176 -47.80 0.05 33.11
C LYS A 176 -47.62 -1.45 32.79
N ALA A 177 -46.52 -1.98 33.33
CA ALA A 177 -46.18 -3.39 33.52
C ALA A 177 -47.27 -4.26 34.19
N ARG A 178 -47.20 -5.57 33.94
CA ARG A 178 -47.27 -6.62 34.99
C ARG A 178 -46.69 -7.96 34.51
N PRO A 179 -46.31 -8.84 35.47
CA PRO A 179 -45.51 -10.06 35.27
C PRO A 179 -46.38 -11.30 35.06
N GLU A 180 -45.72 -12.39 34.69
CA GLU A 180 -45.99 -13.73 35.20
C GLU A 180 -44.65 -14.42 35.50
#